data_AF-A0A1H6L5S0-F1
#
_entry.id   AF-A0A1H6L5S0-F1
#
_cell.length_a   1.000
_cell.length_b   1.000
_cell.length_c   1.000
_cell.angle_alpha   90.00
_cell.angle_beta   90.00
_cell.angle_gamma   90.00
#
_symmetry.space_group_name_H-M   'P 1'
#
loop_
_entity.id
_entity.type
_entity.pdbx_description
1 polymer ?
#
loop_
_entity_poly.entity_id
_entity_poly.type
_entity_poly.pdbx_seq_one_letter_code
_entity_poly.pdbx_strand_id
1 'polypeptide(L)'
;MTPRKRPASPATLQVVRDGEASAKKAAARKVPAKRAPRKVTPVSVTAAARSGDRRQLLVAMRNRIAAALDDPATKPTALAALIRQQTLIAAEIEAIDKPARGRDTSGDWLAAILAMPASEPWDEAMI
;
A
#
# COMPACT_ATOMS: atom_id res chain seq x y z
N MET A 1 -12.21 -34.29 52.01
CA MET A 1 -11.60 -33.82 50.74
C MET A 1 -12.63 -33.99 49.63
N THR A 2 -13.06 -32.85 49.06
CA THR A 2 -13.81 -32.64 47.80
C THR A 2 -14.91 -33.63 47.36
N PRO A 3 -16.18 -33.20 47.20
CA PRO A 3 -17.16 -33.99 46.47
C PRO A 3 -16.87 -33.92 44.97
N ARG A 4 -16.64 -35.08 44.35
CA ARG A 4 -16.61 -35.27 42.90
C ARG A 4 -18.01 -35.67 42.42
N LYS A 5 -18.31 -35.25 41.19
CA LYS A 5 -19.22 -35.87 40.21
C LYS A 5 -20.62 -35.26 40.11
N ARG A 6 -20.77 -34.31 39.17
CA ARG A 6 -22.05 -33.99 38.52
C ARG A 6 -22.46 -35.18 37.61
N PRO A 7 -23.71 -35.63 37.63
CA PRO A 7 -24.28 -36.51 36.62
C PRO A 7 -25.14 -35.73 35.63
N ALA A 8 -25.20 -36.18 34.37
CA ALA A 8 -26.43 -36.34 33.57
C ALA A 8 -26.10 -36.54 32.08
N SER A 9 -26.77 -37.53 31.50
CA SER A 9 -26.73 -38.04 30.11
C SER A 9 -27.46 -37.11 29.11
N PRO A 10 -28.01 -37.61 27.98
CA PRO A 10 -27.36 -38.04 26.73
C PRO A 10 -27.97 -37.31 25.49
N ALA A 11 -27.24 -37.19 24.38
CA ALA A 11 -27.81 -36.83 23.07
C ALA A 11 -26.78 -37.06 21.96
N THR A 12 -27.06 -37.56 20.75
CA THR A 12 -28.20 -38.21 20.09
C THR A 12 -27.60 -38.82 18.81
N LEU A 13 -28.19 -39.93 18.38
CA LEU A 13 -28.00 -40.71 17.15
C LEU A 13 -27.19 -40.13 15.99
N GLN A 14 -26.30 -41.00 15.48
CA GLN A 14 -25.89 -41.06 14.08
C GLN A 14 -27.10 -41.33 13.17
N VAL A 15 -27.17 -40.65 12.03
CA VAL A 15 -27.88 -41.13 10.84
C VAL A 15 -26.87 -41.14 9.70
N VAL A 16 -26.46 -42.36 9.34
CA VAL A 16 -25.79 -42.70 8.08
C VAL A 16 -26.84 -42.70 6.98
N ARG A 17 -26.57 -42.03 5.87
CA ARG A 17 -27.10 -42.41 4.56
C ARG A 17 -26.03 -42.18 3.50
N ASP A 18 -25.49 -43.29 3.02
CA ASP A 18 -24.85 -43.40 1.72
C ASP A 18 -25.89 -43.15 0.61
N GLY A 19 -25.44 -42.50 -0.45
CA GLY A 19 -26.25 -42.17 -1.62
C GLY A 19 -25.40 -41.50 -2.68
N GLU A 20 -24.66 -42.32 -3.43
CA GLU A 20 -23.90 -41.97 -4.62
C GLU A 20 -24.82 -41.45 -5.75
N ALA A 21 -24.51 -40.29 -6.33
CA ALA A 21 -24.82 -39.99 -7.73
C ALA A 21 -23.91 -38.88 -8.27
N SER A 22 -23.12 -39.24 -9.28
CA SER A 22 -22.21 -38.41 -10.05
C SER A 22 -22.92 -37.33 -10.87
N ALA A 23 -22.42 -36.09 -10.89
CA ALA A 23 -22.47 -35.21 -12.07
C ALA A 23 -21.60 -33.95 -11.95
N LYS A 24 -20.60 -33.88 -12.83
CA LYS A 24 -20.12 -32.69 -13.57
C LYS A 24 -19.56 -31.51 -12.77
N LYS A 25 -18.23 -31.53 -12.70
CA LYS A 25 -17.26 -30.43 -12.66
C LYS A 25 -17.74 -29.18 -13.44
N ALA A 26 -18.33 -28.22 -12.75
CA ALA A 26 -18.42 -26.84 -13.20
C ALA A 26 -17.30 -26.05 -12.49
N ALA A 27 -16.30 -25.62 -13.25
CA ALA A 27 -15.23 -24.77 -12.74
C ALA A 27 -15.81 -23.42 -12.32
N ALA A 28 -16.17 -23.30 -11.05
CA ALA A 28 -16.45 -22.02 -10.43
C ALA A 28 -15.15 -21.20 -10.47
N ARG A 29 -15.11 -20.23 -11.39
CA ARG A 29 -14.06 -19.24 -11.51
C ARG A 29 -13.97 -18.50 -10.17
N LYS A 30 -13.01 -18.89 -9.33
CA LYS A 30 -12.74 -18.23 -8.05
C LYS A 30 -12.36 -16.78 -8.35
N VAL A 31 -13.31 -15.87 -8.13
CA VAL A 31 -13.05 -14.43 -8.07
C VAL A 31 -12.02 -14.23 -6.97
N PRO A 32 -10.88 -13.56 -7.21
CA PRO A 32 -9.90 -13.35 -6.16
C PRO A 32 -10.56 -12.54 -5.06
N ALA A 33 -10.68 -13.16 -3.87
CA ALA A 33 -11.18 -12.51 -2.69
C ALA A 33 -10.41 -11.20 -2.47
N LYS A 34 -11.15 -10.11 -2.22
CA LYS A 34 -10.62 -8.80 -1.82
C LYS A 34 -9.51 -9.03 -0.79
N ARG A 35 -8.27 -8.69 -1.13
CA ARG A 35 -7.12 -8.80 -0.23
C ARG A 35 -7.46 -8.02 1.04
N ALA A 36 -7.55 -8.73 2.17
CA ALA A 36 -7.66 -8.10 3.47
C ALA A 36 -6.49 -7.11 3.65
N PRO A 37 -6.73 -5.92 4.23
CA PRO A 37 -5.67 -4.96 4.46
C PRO A 37 -4.58 -5.61 5.31
N ARG A 38 -3.35 -5.64 4.78
CA ARG A 38 -2.20 -6.14 5.53
C ARG A 38 -2.01 -5.23 6.73
N LYS A 39 -1.92 -5.82 7.93
CA LYS A 39 -1.54 -5.07 9.14
C LYS A 39 -0.14 -4.51 8.91
N VAL A 40 -0.04 -3.20 8.74
CA VAL A 40 1.24 -2.51 8.61
C VAL A 40 1.80 -2.40 10.02
N THR A 41 2.79 -3.22 10.35
CA THR A 41 3.54 -3.05 11.61
C THR A 41 4.31 -1.73 11.53
N PRO A 42 4.15 -0.82 12.51
CA PRO A 42 4.89 0.43 12.51
C PRO A 42 6.40 0.14 12.56
N VAL A 43 7.14 0.66 11.58
CA VAL A 43 8.58 0.47 11.49
C VAL A 43 9.26 1.37 12.53
N SER A 44 10.09 0.79 13.39
CA SER A 44 10.90 1.56 14.34
C SER A 44 12.03 2.29 13.62
N VAL A 45 12.46 3.43 14.17
CA VAL A 45 13.56 4.23 13.58
C VAL A 45 14.84 3.39 13.42
N THR A 46 15.14 2.51 14.37
CA THR A 46 16.30 1.62 14.32
C THR A 46 16.17 0.57 13.22
N ALA A 47 14.99 -0.02 13.02
CA ALA A 47 14.75 -0.95 11.93
C ALA A 47 14.84 -0.25 10.57
N ALA A 48 14.28 0.95 10.43
CA ALA A 48 14.33 1.73 9.20
C ALA A 48 15.77 2.21 8.87
N ALA A 49 16.56 2.57 9.88
CA ALA A 49 17.96 2.93 9.67
C ALA A 49 18.78 1.72 9.17
N ARG A 50 18.48 0.52 9.67
CA ARG A 50 19.15 -0.72 9.23
C ARG A 50 18.76 -1.15 7.81
N SER A 51 17.55 -0.84 7.36
CA SER A 51 17.10 -1.22 6.01
C SER A 51 17.77 -0.42 4.90
N GLY A 52 18.36 0.74 5.21
CA GLY A 52 18.99 1.62 4.23
C GLY A 52 18.00 2.36 3.32
N ASP A 53 16.69 2.11 3.47
CA ASP A 53 15.66 2.83 2.74
C ASP A 53 15.43 4.21 3.38
N ARG A 54 15.95 5.24 2.71
CA ARG A 54 15.85 6.64 3.13
C ARG A 54 14.40 7.07 3.35
N ARG A 55 13.46 6.63 2.50
CA ARG A 55 12.03 6.98 2.63
C ARG A 55 11.46 6.38 3.91
N GLN A 56 11.74 5.10 4.17
CA GLN A 56 11.28 4.43 5.39
C GLN A 56 11.85 5.08 6.65
N LEU A 57 13.11 5.49 6.62
CA LEU A 57 13.75 6.19 7.74
C LEU A 57 13.04 7.52 8.04
N LEU A 58 12.77 8.33 7.02
CA LEU A 58 12.07 9.61 7.19
C LEU A 58 10.65 9.42 7.72
N VAL A 59 9.92 8.42 7.22
CA VAL A 59 8.57 8.09 7.73
C VAL A 59 8.62 7.64 9.19
N ALA A 60 9.59 6.81 9.57
CA ALA A 60 9.75 6.36 10.95
C ALA A 60 10.08 7.53 11.90
N MET A 61 10.95 8.46 11.47
CA MET A 61 11.27 9.67 12.24
C MET A 61 10.05 10.59 12.38
N ARG A 62 9.28 10.79 11.30
CA ARG A 62 8.04 11.56 11.32
C ARG A 62 7.05 11.02 12.36
N ASN A 63 6.87 9.71 12.40
CA ASN A 63 5.94 9.07 13.35
C ASN A 63 6.41 9.25 14.81
N ARG A 64 7.72 9.18 15.05
CA ARG A 64 8.30 9.42 16.37
C ARG A 64 8.10 10.88 16.83
N ILE A 65 8.27 11.83 15.91
CA ILE A 65 8.05 13.25 16.21
C ILE A 65 6.57 13.52 16.47
N ALA A 66 5.66 12.96 15.66
CA ALA A 66 4.21 13.07 15.89
C ALA A 66 3.82 12.58 17.31
N ALA A 67 4.34 11.41 17.72
CA ALA A 67 4.10 10.91 19.08
C ALA A 67 4.65 11.84 20.18
N ALA A 68 5.76 12.54 19.93
CA ALA A 68 6.31 13.53 20.87
C ALA A 68 5.52 14.86 20.86
N LEU A 69 4.88 15.21 19.74
CA LEU A 69 4.00 16.39 19.67
C LEU A 69 2.68 16.16 20.42
N ASP A 70 2.16 14.93 20.39
CA ASP A 70 0.94 14.55 21.12
C ASP A 70 1.16 14.39 22.64
N ASP A 71 2.41 14.30 23.09
CA ASP A 71 2.76 14.18 24.51
C ASP A 71 2.61 15.54 25.23
N PRO A 72 1.68 15.67 26.20
CA PRO A 72 1.51 16.91 26.96
C PRO A 72 2.70 17.24 27.86
N ALA A 73 3.61 16.31 28.12
CA ALA A 73 4.84 16.54 28.88
C ALA A 73 5.94 17.24 28.05
N THR A 74 5.74 17.45 26.75
CA THR A 74 6.71 18.09 25.88
C THR A 74 6.94 19.55 26.25
N LYS A 75 8.21 19.90 26.54
CA LYS A 75 8.59 21.28 26.89
C LYS A 75 8.26 22.25 25.75
N PRO A 76 7.75 23.46 26.02
CA PRO A 76 7.37 24.43 24.99
C PRO A 76 8.50 24.77 24.00
N THR A 77 9.73 24.89 24.48
CA THR A 77 10.91 25.13 23.63
C THR A 77 11.20 23.95 22.70
N ALA A 78 11.04 22.72 23.19
CA ALA A 78 11.19 21.51 22.40
C ALA A 78 10.06 21.37 21.37
N LEU A 79 8.84 21.80 21.72
CA LEU A 79 7.68 21.77 20.82
C LEU A 79 7.94 22.56 19.53
N ALA A 80 8.46 23.78 19.64
CA ALA A 80 8.81 24.60 18.47
C ALA A 80 9.90 23.96 17.60
N ALA A 81 10.87 23.26 18.21
CA ALA A 81 11.89 22.51 17.48
C ALA A 81 11.30 21.29 16.75
N LEU A 82 10.42 20.54 17.41
CA LEU A 82 9.75 19.37 16.84
C LEU A 82 8.83 19.75 15.66
N ILE A 83 8.10 20.87 15.76
CA ILE A 83 7.26 21.39 14.65
C ILE A 83 8.13 21.71 13.43
N ARG A 84 9.26 22.39 13.61
CA ARG A 84 10.21 22.68 12.52
C ARG A 84 10.78 21.40 11.92
N GLN A 85 11.12 20.42 12.75
CA GLN A 85 11.64 19.15 12.23
C GLN A 85 10.56 18.37 11.46
N GLN A 86 9.30 18.46 11.88
CA GLN A 86 8.18 17.84 11.20
C GLN A 86 7.97 18.42 9.80
N THR A 87 8.05 19.75 9.65
CA THR A 87 7.89 20.40 8.33
C THR A 87 9.05 20.06 7.39
N LEU A 88 10.29 20.02 7.89
CA LEU A 88 11.46 19.62 7.11
C LEU A 88 11.35 18.18 6.60
N ILE A 89 10.97 17.24 7.48
CA ILE A 89 10.81 15.83 7.08
C ILE A 89 9.65 15.67 6.09
N ALA A 90 8.55 16.41 6.25
CA ALA A 90 7.44 16.39 5.31
C ALA A 90 7.87 16.83 3.91
N ALA A 91 8.58 17.96 3.81
CA ALA A 91 9.10 18.47 2.54
C ALA A 91 10.08 17.47 1.88
N GLU A 92 10.91 16.80 2.68
CA GLU A 92 11.84 15.79 2.15
C GLU A 92 11.12 14.55 1.61
N ILE A 93 10.08 14.09 2.31
CA ILE A 93 9.25 12.98 1.83
C ILE A 93 8.55 13.37 0.52
N GLU A 94 8.01 14.58 0.44
CA GLU A 94 7.39 15.10 -0.80
C GLU A 94 8.40 15.17 -1.94
N ALA A 95 9.65 15.57 -1.67
CA ALA A 95 10.71 15.60 -2.68
C ALA A 95 11.04 14.19 -3.21
N ILE A 96 11.04 13.17 -2.35
CA ILE A 96 11.24 11.76 -2.74
C ILE A 96 10.03 11.22 -3.51
N ASP A 97 8.82 11.52 -3.03
CA ASP A 97 7.56 10.99 -3.59
C ASP A 97 7.15 11.74 -4.87
N LYS A 98 7.76 12.88 -5.17
CA LYS A 98 7.53 13.63 -6.40
C LYS A 98 7.86 12.72 -7.59
N PRO A 99 6.89 12.42 -8.48
CA PRO A 99 7.20 11.68 -9.69
C PRO A 99 8.24 12.48 -10.47
N ALA A 100 9.20 11.77 -11.08
CA ALA A 100 10.10 12.38 -12.04
C ALA A 100 9.23 13.20 -13.01
N ARG A 101 9.57 14.48 -13.22
CA ARG A 101 8.88 15.29 -14.23
C ARG A 101 8.91 14.45 -15.49
N GLY A 102 7.73 14.05 -15.98
CA GLY A 102 7.63 13.29 -17.22
C GLY A 102 8.47 14.02 -18.24
N ARG A 103 9.28 13.27 -19.01
CA ARG A 103 10.10 13.84 -20.07
C ARG A 103 9.18 14.77 -20.86
N ASP A 104 9.57 16.04 -20.96
CA ASP A 104 8.80 17.00 -21.72
C ASP A 104 8.92 16.63 -23.20
N THR A 105 7.97 15.83 -23.70
CA THR A 105 7.91 15.39 -25.10
C THR A 105 7.34 16.49 -25.99
N SER A 106 7.04 17.69 -25.46
CA SER A 106 6.61 18.83 -26.27
C SER A 106 7.72 19.38 -27.17
N GLY A 107 8.95 18.86 -27.12
CA GLY A 107 9.97 19.08 -28.15
C GLY A 107 10.08 17.95 -29.19
N ASP A 108 9.58 16.75 -28.86
CA ASP A 108 9.75 15.56 -29.71
C ASP A 108 8.89 15.62 -30.98
N TRP A 109 7.77 16.37 -30.98
CA TRP A 109 6.96 16.55 -32.19
C TRP A 109 7.67 17.39 -33.26
N LEU A 110 8.53 18.34 -32.87
CA LEU A 110 9.30 19.16 -33.82
C LEU A 110 10.36 18.30 -34.54
N ALA A 111 11.02 17.42 -33.78
CA ALA A 111 11.95 16.44 -34.33
C ALA A 111 11.23 15.42 -35.23
N ALA A 112 10.01 15.00 -34.86
CA ALA A 112 9.18 14.12 -35.69
C ALA A 112 8.76 14.78 -37.01
N ILE A 113 8.42 16.08 -37.01
CA ILE A 113 8.11 16.84 -38.23
C ILE A 113 9.33 16.97 -39.14
N LEU A 114 10.50 17.29 -38.58
CA LEU A 114 11.74 17.40 -39.35
C LEU A 114 12.23 16.06 -39.91
N ALA A 115 11.95 14.96 -39.20
CA ALA A 115 12.27 13.61 -39.63
C ALA A 115 11.22 13.01 -40.59
N MET A 116 10.06 13.65 -40.73
CA MET A 116 9.05 13.23 -41.69
C MET A 116 9.62 13.48 -43.09
N PRO A 117 9.73 12.45 -43.95
CA PRO A 117 10.10 12.69 -45.34
C PRO A 117 9.07 13.65 -45.93
N ALA A 118 9.51 14.64 -46.68
CA ALA A 118 8.65 15.53 -47.45
C ALA A 118 7.94 14.71 -48.54
N SER A 119 7.00 13.85 -48.17
CA SER A 119 6.08 13.22 -49.09
C SER A 119 5.21 14.33 -49.65
N GLU A 120 5.17 14.40 -50.97
CA GLU A 120 4.51 15.44 -51.73
C GLU A 120 3.07 15.67 -51.24
N PRO A 121 2.68 16.93 -51.18
CA PRO A 121 1.52 17.31 -50.41
C PRO A 121 0.28 17.20 -51.30
N TRP A 122 -0.85 16.72 -50.75
CA TRP A 122 -2.18 16.74 -51.39
C TRP A 122 -2.21 16.26 -52.85
N ASP A 123 -2.39 14.96 -53.05
CA ASP A 123 -2.67 14.36 -54.36
C ASP A 123 -4.00 14.90 -54.92
N GLU A 124 -3.92 16.00 -55.69
CA GLU A 124 -5.04 16.69 -56.36
C GLU A 124 -5.81 15.76 -57.33
N ALA A 125 -5.33 14.54 -57.57
CA ALA A 125 -5.96 13.53 -58.42
C ALA A 125 -7.14 12.76 -57.78
N MET A 126 -7.45 13.01 -56.49
CA MET A 126 -8.50 12.29 -55.75
C MET A 126 -9.76 13.12 -55.41
N ILE A 127 -10.00 14.24 -56.12
CA ILE A 127 -11.28 14.99 -56.08
C ILE A 127 -11.88 15.05 -57.48
#